data_AF-A0A524CU65-F1
#
_entry.id   AF-A0A524CU65-F1
#
_cell.length_a   1.000
_cell.length_b   1.000
_cell.length_c   1.000
_cell.angle_alpha   90.00
_cell.angle_beta   90.00
_cell.angle_gamma   90.00
#
_symmetry.space_group_name_H-M   'P 1'
#
loop_
_entity.id
_entity.type
_entity.pdbx_description
1 polymer ?
#
loop_
_entity_poly.entity_id
_entity_poly.type
_entity_poly.pdbx_seq_one_letter_code
_entity_poly.pdbx_strand_id
1 'polypeptide(L)'
;KELAREVGVSQSYIARLETGDLDPKLSIVARIYEVLAGYSVRCSEIMTPNPVTVDARDSASDVVRIMLQKGFSQVPVVRGRSLVGMVTERDIIRNLNHDLDRLSVQAVMETMAPPQVDEATPISRILHLFDTFQAVLVVSGGRLTGIISRSDLLPIHKSSSGGRGGPNQS
;
A
#
# COMPACT_ATOMS: atom_id res chain seq x y z
N LYS A 1 -32.59 16.96 31.30
CA LYS A 1 -33.94 17.27 30.75
C LYS A 1 -33.90 18.26 29.59
N GLU A 2 -32.98 19.23 29.59
CA GLU A 2 -32.89 20.29 28.57
C GLU A 2 -32.50 19.75 27.18
N LEU A 3 -31.44 18.93 27.11
CA LEU A 3 -30.92 18.36 25.85
C LEU A 3 -31.98 17.61 25.02
N ALA A 4 -32.69 16.61 25.57
CA ALA A 4 -33.66 15.85 24.78
C ALA A 4 -34.78 16.72 24.19
N ARG A 5 -35.16 17.79 24.91
CA ARG A 5 -36.19 18.73 24.46
C ARG A 5 -35.65 19.65 23.36
N GLU A 6 -34.40 20.08 23.44
CA GLU A 6 -33.73 20.86 22.39
C GLU A 6 -33.53 20.05 21.09
N VAL A 7 -33.16 18.77 21.20
CA VAL A 7 -32.91 17.91 20.02
C VAL A 7 -34.19 17.21 19.52
N GLY A 8 -35.34 17.40 20.19
CA GLY A 8 -36.63 16.84 19.78
C GLY A 8 -36.77 15.32 19.96
N VAL A 9 -36.12 14.73 20.96
CA VAL A 9 -36.16 13.30 21.26
C VAL A 9 -36.67 13.02 22.68
N SER A 10 -37.08 11.77 22.96
CA SER A 10 -37.56 11.40 24.29
C SER A 10 -36.41 11.28 25.30
N GLN A 11 -36.69 11.48 26.59
CA GLN A 11 -35.69 11.24 27.65
C GLN A 11 -35.22 9.78 27.67
N SER A 12 -36.10 8.82 27.34
CA SER A 12 -35.75 7.41 27.20
C SER A 12 -34.78 7.14 26.03
N TYR A 13 -34.87 7.93 24.95
CA TYR A 13 -33.92 7.85 23.83
C TYR A 13 -32.50 8.26 24.27
N ILE A 14 -32.39 9.35 25.04
CA ILE A 14 -31.10 9.81 25.60
C ILE A 14 -30.54 8.79 26.61
N ALA A 15 -31.37 8.27 27.52
CA ALA A 15 -30.92 7.28 28.49
C ALA A 15 -30.37 6.02 27.80
N ARG A 16 -31.03 5.52 26.75
CA ARG A 16 -30.56 4.35 25.99
C ARG A 16 -29.27 4.63 25.21
N LEU A 17 -29.06 5.87 24.76
CA LEU A 17 -27.79 6.31 24.16
C LEU A 17 -26.64 6.29 25.18
N GLU A 18 -26.87 6.85 26.38
CA GLU A 18 -25.87 6.91 27.46
C GLU A 18 -25.48 5.52 27.98
N THR A 19 -26.42 4.57 28.00
CA THR A 19 -26.15 3.18 28.37
C THR A 19 -25.62 2.31 27.22
N GLY A 20 -25.52 2.85 26.00
CA GLY A 20 -25.07 2.12 24.81
C GLY A 20 -26.07 1.08 24.26
N ASP A 21 -27.30 1.04 24.77
CA ASP A 21 -28.39 0.14 24.33
C ASP A 21 -29.06 0.61 23.02
N LEU A 22 -28.77 1.85 22.62
CA LEU A 22 -29.25 2.43 21.39
C LEU A 22 -28.08 2.94 20.57
N ASP A 23 -27.87 2.29 19.43
CA ASP A 23 -26.92 2.72 18.42
C ASP A 23 -27.61 3.71 17.46
N PRO A 24 -27.24 5.00 17.45
CA PRO A 24 -27.86 5.98 16.57
C PRO A 24 -27.48 5.72 15.11
N LYS A 25 -28.31 6.12 14.14
CA LYS A 25 -27.96 6.06 12.71
C LYS A 25 -26.62 6.76 12.38
N LEU A 26 -26.20 7.70 13.22
CA LEU A 26 -24.91 8.40 13.10
C LEU A 26 -23.71 7.46 13.20
N SER A 27 -23.78 6.35 13.95
CA SER A 27 -22.68 5.38 14.02
C SER A 27 -22.47 4.64 12.70
N ILE A 28 -23.55 4.33 11.99
CA ILE A 28 -23.49 3.76 10.63
C ILE A 28 -22.89 4.78 9.68
N VAL A 29 -23.30 6.04 9.78
CA VAL A 29 -22.71 7.14 8.98
C VAL A 29 -21.22 7.30 9.30
N ALA A 30 -20.82 7.26 10.57
CA ALA A 30 -19.42 7.33 10.99
C ALA A 30 -18.60 6.15 10.42
N ARG A 31 -19.11 4.92 10.50
CA ARG A 31 -18.48 3.74 9.89
C ARG A 31 -18.38 3.83 8.38
N ILE A 32 -19.40 4.38 7.70
CA ILE A 32 -19.35 4.65 6.25
C ILE A 32 -18.25 5.68 5.97
N TYR A 33 -18.18 6.76 6.74
CA TYR A 33 -17.13 7.77 6.61
C TYR A 33 -15.74 7.21 6.87
N GLU A 34 -15.53 6.33 7.84
CA GLU A 34 -14.24 5.68 8.08
C GLU A 34 -13.81 4.83 6.89
N VAL A 35 -14.74 4.06 6.32
CA VAL A 35 -14.49 3.28 5.09
C VAL A 35 -14.21 4.20 3.90
N LEU A 36 -14.97 5.28 3.74
CA LEU A 36 -14.78 6.27 2.67
C LEU A 36 -13.49 7.09 2.84
N ALA A 37 -13.08 7.38 4.08
CA ALA A 37 -11.82 8.04 4.41
C ALA A 37 -10.62 7.10 4.23
N GLY A 38 -10.79 5.78 4.45
CA GLY A 38 -9.81 4.78 4.02
C GLY A 38 -9.54 4.83 2.51
N TYR A 39 -10.55 5.20 1.71
CA TYR A 39 -10.39 5.44 0.26
C TYR A 39 -9.80 6.82 -0.11
N SER A 40 -9.62 7.73 0.87
CA SER A 40 -8.96 9.03 0.68
C SER A 40 -7.47 9.03 1.08
N VAL A 41 -6.96 7.94 1.65
CA VAL A 41 -5.52 7.75 1.92
C VAL A 41 -4.74 7.90 0.61
N ARG A 42 -3.74 8.77 0.61
CA ARG A 42 -2.87 9.02 -0.55
C ARG A 42 -1.71 8.02 -0.61
N CYS A 43 -1.18 7.83 -1.81
CA CYS A 43 0.01 7.00 -2.04
C CYS A 43 1.18 7.41 -1.15
N SER A 44 1.41 8.71 -0.97
CA SER A 44 2.46 9.25 -0.11
C SER A 44 2.37 8.82 1.36
N GLU A 45 1.18 8.45 1.84
CA GLU A 45 0.95 8.11 3.25
C GLU A 45 1.29 6.66 3.59
N ILE A 46 1.37 5.78 2.59
CA ILE A 46 1.64 4.34 2.81
C ILE A 46 2.88 3.83 2.08
N MET A 47 3.42 4.61 1.15
CA MET A 47 4.59 4.17 0.37
C MET A 47 5.80 3.95 1.27
N THR A 48 6.64 2.99 0.89
CA THR A 48 8.01 2.95 1.39
C THR A 48 8.80 4.07 0.69
N PRO A 49 9.28 5.10 1.42
CA PRO A 49 9.97 6.23 0.81
C PRO A 49 11.40 5.87 0.43
N ASN A 50 11.95 6.54 -0.59
CA ASN A 50 13.34 6.39 -1.05
C ASN A 50 13.73 4.91 -1.27
N PRO A 51 13.05 4.19 -2.18
CA PRO A 51 13.33 2.78 -2.39
C PRO A 51 14.79 2.56 -2.79
N VAL A 52 15.37 1.46 -2.31
CA VAL A 52 16.67 1.00 -2.80
C VAL A 52 16.54 0.73 -4.29
N THR A 53 17.49 1.22 -5.07
CA THR A 53 17.54 1.02 -6.53
C THR A 53 18.89 0.43 -6.92
N VAL A 54 18.94 -0.18 -8.09
CA VAL A 54 20.16 -0.74 -8.70
C VAL A 54 20.37 -0.11 -10.08
N ASP A 55 21.62 0.07 -10.50
CA ASP A 55 21.90 0.56 -11.86
C ASP A 55 21.67 -0.58 -12.86
N ALA A 56 21.16 -0.23 -14.03
CA ALA A 56 20.94 -1.14 -15.15
C ALA A 56 22.22 -1.91 -15.56
N ARG A 57 23.40 -1.38 -15.23
CA ARG A 57 24.71 -1.97 -15.50
C ARG A 57 25.29 -2.81 -14.36
N ASP A 58 24.67 -2.81 -13.18
CA ASP A 58 25.10 -3.67 -12.08
C ASP A 58 25.03 -5.15 -12.53
N SER A 59 25.80 -6.03 -11.90
CA SER A 59 25.68 -7.45 -12.19
C SER A 59 24.38 -8.00 -11.61
N ALA A 60 23.84 -9.05 -12.22
CA ALA A 60 22.69 -9.75 -11.66
C ALA A 60 23.03 -10.35 -10.28
N SER A 61 24.28 -10.79 -10.06
CA SER A 61 24.75 -11.30 -8.76
C SER A 61 24.74 -10.22 -7.66
N ASP A 62 25.06 -8.97 -7.98
CA ASP A 62 24.95 -7.83 -7.04
C ASP A 62 23.50 -7.64 -6.60
N VAL A 63 22.56 -7.70 -7.54
CA VAL A 63 21.13 -7.61 -7.24
C VAL A 63 20.67 -8.75 -6.36
N VAL A 64 21.09 -9.99 -6.64
CA VAL A 64 20.78 -11.14 -5.76
C VAL A 64 21.26 -10.88 -4.34
N ARG A 65 22.47 -10.35 -4.16
CA ARG A 65 22.99 -10.00 -2.83
C ARG A 65 22.11 -8.96 -2.14
N ILE A 66 21.72 -7.90 -2.84
CA ILE A 66 20.86 -6.85 -2.29
C ILE A 66 19.49 -7.42 -1.90
N MET A 67 18.87 -8.21 -2.78
CA MET A 67 17.59 -8.86 -2.55
C MET A 67 17.62 -9.74 -1.31
N LEU A 68 18.63 -10.61 -1.17
CA LEU A 68 18.78 -11.50 -0.01
C LEU A 68 19.05 -10.73 1.28
N GLN A 69 19.96 -9.75 1.24
CA GLN A 69 20.32 -8.96 2.43
C GLN A 69 19.18 -8.11 2.95
N LYS A 70 18.29 -7.64 2.07
CA LYS A 70 17.19 -6.74 2.42
C LYS A 70 15.83 -7.43 2.46
N GLY A 71 15.74 -8.70 2.05
CA GLY A 71 14.49 -9.44 1.94
C GLY A 71 13.56 -8.88 0.85
N PHE A 72 14.11 -8.37 -0.25
CA PHE A 72 13.34 -7.79 -1.34
C PHE A 72 13.11 -8.82 -2.45
N SER A 73 11.85 -9.01 -2.86
CA SER A 73 11.52 -9.87 -4.01
C SER A 73 11.57 -9.15 -5.36
N GLN A 74 11.73 -7.83 -5.34
CA GLN A 74 11.85 -6.99 -6.53
C GLN A 74 12.55 -5.68 -6.18
N VAL A 75 13.27 -5.12 -7.15
CA VAL A 75 14.04 -3.89 -6.99
C VAL A 75 13.88 -2.99 -8.22
N PRO A 76 13.63 -1.68 -8.06
CA PRO A 76 13.65 -0.73 -9.17
C PRO A 76 15.04 -0.61 -9.81
N VAL A 77 15.07 -0.64 -11.13
CA VAL A 77 16.27 -0.51 -11.95
C VAL A 77 16.32 0.89 -12.53
N VAL A 78 17.44 1.59 -12.32
CA VAL A 78 17.68 2.94 -12.83
C VAL A 78 18.85 2.96 -13.81
N ARG A 79 18.89 3.96 -14.68
CA ARG A 79 20.08 4.33 -15.46
C ARG A 79 20.38 5.78 -15.18
N GLY A 80 21.37 6.04 -14.34
CA GLY A 80 21.57 7.37 -13.78
C GLY A 80 20.36 7.81 -12.95
N ARG A 81 19.62 8.81 -13.40
CA ARG A 81 18.41 9.33 -12.71
C ARG A 81 17.09 8.79 -13.26
N SER A 82 17.14 8.06 -14.37
CA SER A 82 15.95 7.58 -15.05
C SER A 82 15.61 6.18 -14.57
N LEU A 83 14.40 5.98 -14.10
CA LEU A 83 13.86 4.63 -13.91
C LEU A 83 13.70 3.95 -15.27
N VAL A 84 14.27 2.76 -15.43
CA VAL A 84 14.23 2.00 -16.68
C VAL A 84 13.45 0.68 -16.56
N GLY A 85 13.17 0.20 -15.35
CA GLY A 85 12.41 -1.03 -15.15
C GLY A 85 12.37 -1.49 -13.70
N MET A 86 11.95 -2.74 -13.52
CA MET A 86 12.05 -3.49 -12.27
C MET A 86 12.73 -4.82 -12.57
N VAL A 87 13.54 -5.30 -11.64
CA VAL A 87 14.06 -6.66 -11.64
C VAL A 87 13.40 -7.41 -10.48
N THR A 88 12.94 -8.62 -10.75
CA THR A 88 12.23 -9.48 -9.80
C THR A 88 13.01 -10.76 -9.54
N GLU A 89 12.71 -11.45 -8.44
CA GLU A 89 13.24 -12.81 -8.19
C GLU A 89 12.96 -13.76 -9.38
N ARG A 90 11.83 -13.61 -10.06
CA ARG A 90 11.49 -14.42 -11.24
C ARG A 90 12.49 -14.21 -12.38
N ASP A 91 12.87 -12.96 -12.63
CA ASP A 91 13.86 -12.62 -13.66
C ASP A 91 15.21 -13.27 -13.34
N ILE A 92 15.63 -13.21 -12.08
CA ILE A 92 16.85 -13.88 -11.60
C ILE A 92 16.74 -15.40 -11.76
N ILE A 93 15.64 -16.00 -11.30
CA ILE A 93 15.42 -17.46 -11.34
C ILE A 93 15.49 -17.99 -12.76
N ARG A 94 14.89 -17.29 -13.73
CA ARG A 94 14.95 -17.67 -15.16
C ARG A 94 16.36 -17.65 -15.72
N ASN A 95 17.26 -16.88 -15.12
CA ASN A 95 18.64 -16.72 -15.55
C ASN A 95 19.67 -17.46 -14.68
N LEU A 96 19.25 -18.30 -13.71
CA LEU A 96 20.16 -19.03 -12.81
C LEU A 96 21.11 -20.01 -13.53
N ASN A 97 20.76 -20.46 -14.73
CA ASN A 97 21.63 -21.32 -15.55
C ASN A 97 22.74 -20.54 -16.26
N HIS A 98 22.77 -19.21 -16.12
CA HIS A 98 23.80 -18.34 -16.67
C HIS A 98 24.72 -17.80 -15.58
N ASP A 99 25.89 -17.30 -16.00
CA ASP A 99 26.84 -16.64 -15.11
C ASP A 99 26.33 -15.24 -14.72
N LEU A 100 25.68 -15.16 -13.55
CA LEU A 100 25.08 -13.93 -13.04
C LEU A 100 26.10 -12.83 -12.70
N ASP A 101 27.38 -13.17 -12.54
CA ASP A 101 28.44 -12.16 -12.35
C ASP A 101 28.76 -11.41 -13.65
N ARG A 102 28.45 -12.02 -14.80
CA ARG A 102 28.72 -11.44 -16.14
C ARG A 102 27.49 -10.84 -16.80
N LEU A 103 26.30 -11.19 -16.34
CA LEU A 103 25.05 -10.61 -16.83
C LEU A 103 24.74 -9.30 -16.10
N SER A 104 24.48 -8.24 -16.87
CA SER A 104 23.93 -7.01 -16.32
C SER A 104 22.47 -7.18 -15.93
N VAL A 105 21.99 -6.41 -14.95
CA VAL A 105 20.57 -6.37 -14.56
C VAL A 105 19.65 -6.10 -15.75
N GLN A 106 20.03 -5.18 -16.64
CA GLN A 106 19.24 -4.91 -17.84
C GLN A 106 19.07 -6.13 -18.75
N ALA A 107 20.03 -7.04 -18.77
CA ALA A 107 19.98 -8.23 -19.61
C ALA A 107 19.05 -9.30 -19.05
N VAL A 108 18.87 -9.35 -17.72
CA VAL A 108 18.02 -10.34 -17.06
C VAL A 108 16.59 -9.85 -16.85
N MET A 109 16.37 -8.53 -16.73
CA MET A 109 15.04 -7.98 -16.48
C MET A 109 14.09 -8.19 -17.67
N GLU A 110 12.89 -8.71 -17.41
CA GLU A 110 11.82 -8.64 -18.40
C GLU A 110 11.27 -7.22 -18.44
N THR A 111 11.38 -6.58 -19.60
CA THR A 111 11.13 -5.14 -19.77
C THR A 111 9.65 -4.81 -19.58
N MET A 112 9.22 -4.63 -18.34
CA MET A 112 7.95 -4.02 -17.99
C MET A 112 8.21 -2.98 -16.91
N ALA A 113 8.16 -1.70 -17.30
CA ALA A 113 8.18 -0.64 -16.32
C ALA A 113 6.90 -0.75 -15.47
N PRO A 114 7.01 -0.79 -14.13
CA PRO A 114 5.84 -0.82 -13.27
C PRO A 114 5.05 0.48 -13.45
N PRO A 115 3.73 0.46 -13.18
CA PRO A 115 2.93 1.67 -13.22
C PRO A 115 3.48 2.71 -12.25
N GLN A 116 3.49 3.96 -12.71
CA GLN A 116 3.91 5.12 -11.93
C GLN A 116 2.69 5.97 -11.60
N VAL A 117 2.61 6.45 -10.36
CA VAL A 117 1.53 7.30 -9.87
C VAL A 117 2.08 8.48 -9.09
N ASP A 118 1.31 9.57 -9.06
CA ASP A 118 1.66 10.75 -8.27
C ASP A 118 1.47 10.48 -6.77
N GLU A 119 2.29 11.11 -5.93
CA GLU A 119 2.21 11.05 -4.47
C GLU A 119 0.80 11.32 -3.91
N ALA A 120 0.07 12.27 -4.50
CA ALA A 120 -1.27 12.64 -4.06
C ALA A 120 -2.38 11.69 -4.56
N THR A 121 -2.03 10.68 -5.37
CA THR A 121 -3.00 9.72 -5.91
C THR A 121 -3.67 8.94 -4.77
N PRO A 122 -5.01 8.91 -4.69
CA PRO A 122 -5.70 8.09 -3.69
C PRO A 122 -5.42 6.60 -3.90
N ILE A 123 -5.23 5.85 -2.81
CA ILE A 123 -4.93 4.41 -2.84
C ILE A 123 -6.03 3.62 -3.53
N SER A 124 -7.28 3.99 -3.29
CA SER A 124 -8.45 3.42 -3.96
C SER A 124 -8.31 3.33 -5.48
N ARG A 125 -7.61 4.29 -6.10
CA ARG A 125 -7.39 4.34 -7.55
C ARG A 125 -6.32 3.38 -8.03
N ILE A 126 -5.42 2.91 -7.19
CA ILE A 126 -4.29 2.06 -7.59
C ILE A 126 -4.46 0.59 -7.21
N LEU A 127 -5.47 0.24 -6.40
CA LEU A 127 -5.70 -1.14 -5.95
C LEU A 127 -5.79 -2.14 -7.11
N HIS A 128 -6.51 -1.78 -8.18
CA HIS A 128 -6.66 -2.62 -9.38
C HIS A 128 -5.34 -2.87 -10.12
N LEU A 129 -4.34 -2.01 -9.97
CA LEU A 129 -3.02 -2.22 -10.58
C LEU A 129 -2.33 -3.45 -9.99
N PHE A 130 -2.63 -3.77 -8.73
CA PHE A 130 -2.11 -4.97 -8.09
C PHE A 130 -2.75 -6.25 -8.63
N ASP A 131 -3.74 -6.22 -9.52
CA ASP A 131 -4.19 -7.45 -10.19
C ASP A 131 -3.14 -7.96 -11.19
N THR A 132 -2.33 -7.04 -11.74
CA THR A 132 -1.30 -7.33 -12.75
C THR A 132 0.11 -7.14 -12.20
N PHE A 133 0.34 -6.10 -11.41
CA PHE A 133 1.64 -5.66 -10.95
C PHE A 133 1.90 -6.06 -9.49
N GLN A 134 3.16 -6.34 -9.15
CA GLN A 134 3.57 -6.63 -7.76
C GLN A 134 3.90 -5.35 -6.97
N ALA A 135 4.19 -4.26 -7.68
CA ALA A 135 4.39 -2.94 -7.10
C ALA A 135 3.92 -1.83 -8.04
N VAL A 136 3.64 -0.68 -7.41
CA VAL A 136 3.41 0.61 -8.05
C VAL A 136 4.51 1.55 -7.57
N LEU A 137 5.10 2.30 -8.49
CA LEU A 137 6.10 3.31 -8.13
C LEU A 137 5.42 4.66 -7.92
N VAL A 138 5.84 5.35 -6.87
CA VAL A 138 5.34 6.69 -6.54
C VAL A 138 6.37 7.71 -6.98
N VAL A 139 5.90 8.68 -7.76
CA VAL A 139 6.74 9.74 -8.33
C VAL A 139 6.22 11.12 -7.95
N SER A 140 7.14 12.08 -7.80
CA SER A 140 6.83 13.49 -7.59
C SER A 140 7.80 14.34 -8.39
N GLY A 141 7.27 15.27 -9.19
CA GLY A 141 8.08 16.09 -10.10
C GLY A 141 8.98 15.27 -11.05
N GLY A 142 8.53 14.08 -11.47
CA GLY A 142 9.28 13.18 -12.35
C GLY A 142 10.41 12.38 -11.67
N ARG A 143 10.52 12.44 -10.34
CA ARG A 143 11.49 11.68 -9.55
C ARG A 143 10.80 10.53 -8.83
N LEU A 144 11.46 9.37 -8.78
CA LEU A 144 11.04 8.25 -7.94
C LEU A 144 11.21 8.63 -6.46
N THR A 145 10.10 8.69 -5.73
CA THR A 145 10.08 9.08 -4.30
C THR A 145 9.63 7.95 -3.40
N GLY A 146 8.90 6.96 -3.93
CA GLY A 146 8.46 5.80 -3.17
C GLY A 146 8.11 4.58 -4.00
N ILE A 147 7.86 3.48 -3.30
CA ILE A 147 7.29 2.25 -3.85
C ILE A 147 6.16 1.77 -2.95
N ILE A 148 5.10 1.23 -3.56
CA ILE A 148 4.02 0.54 -2.86
C ILE A 148 3.95 -0.88 -3.38
N SER A 149 4.04 -1.83 -2.47
CA SER A 149 3.91 -3.27 -2.69
C SER A 149 2.62 -3.80 -2.04
N ARG A 150 2.25 -5.06 -2.31
CA ARG A 150 1.08 -5.67 -1.68
C ARG A 150 1.16 -5.69 -0.15
N SER A 151 2.36 -5.84 0.43
CA SER A 151 2.54 -5.83 1.89
C SER A 151 2.20 -4.48 2.50
N ASP A 152 2.43 -3.38 1.77
CA ASP A 152 2.11 -2.02 2.23
C ASP A 152 0.60 -1.75 2.27
N LEU A 153 -0.20 -2.55 1.57
CA LEU A 153 -1.67 -2.45 1.55
C LEU A 153 -2.35 -3.18 2.72
N LEU A 154 -1.66 -4.13 3.37
CA LEU A 154 -2.23 -4.94 4.46
C LEU A 154 -2.73 -4.11 5.66
N PRO A 155 -2.05 -3.04 6.10
CA PRO A 155 -2.52 -2.20 7.21
C PRO A 155 -3.89 -1.54 6.93
N ILE A 156 -4.20 -1.23 5.67
CA ILE A 156 -5.43 -0.53 5.26
C ILE A 156 -6.67 -1.42 5.45
N HIS A 157 -6.51 -2.74 5.36
CA HIS A 157 -7.60 -3.68 5.59
C HIS A 157 -7.91 -3.88 7.09
N LYS A 158 -6.93 -3.65 7.98
CA LYS A 158 -7.10 -3.81 9.44
C LYS A 158 -7.91 -2.66 10.07
N SER A 159 -7.81 -1.45 9.54
CA SER A 159 -8.68 -0.32 9.92
C SER A 159 -10.14 -0.52 9.52
N SER A 160 -10.43 -1.44 8.60
CA SER A 160 -11.80 -1.74 8.13
C SER A 160 -12.47 -2.90 8.89
N SER A 161 -11.71 -3.68 9.67
CA SER A 161 -12.15 -4.96 10.26
C SER A 161 -12.08 -5.03 11.79
N GLY A 162 -11.65 -3.96 12.48
CA GLY A 162 -11.46 -3.91 13.94
C GLY A 162 -12.72 -3.89 14.83
N GLY A 163 -13.91 -4.25 14.31
CA GLY A 163 -15.20 -4.12 15.00
C GLY A 163 -15.91 -5.44 15.35
N ARG A 164 -15.19 -6.55 15.57
CA ARG A 164 -15.79 -7.79 16.10
C ARG A 164 -15.04 -8.32 17.32
N GLY A 165 -15.27 -7.66 18.45
CA GLY A 165 -15.10 -8.24 19.78
C GLY A 165 -16.40 -8.01 20.54
N GLY A 166 -17.38 -8.90 20.35
CA GLY A 166 -18.62 -8.88 21.15
C GLY A 166 -18.30 -9.31 22.60
N PRO A 167 -18.96 -8.73 23.61
CA PRO A 167 -18.74 -9.13 24.99
C PRO A 167 -19.19 -10.58 25.19
N ASN A 168 -18.29 -11.33 25.82
CA ASN A 168 -18.46 -12.70 26.25
C ASN A 168 -19.68 -12.79 27.18
N GLN A 169 -20.60 -13.70 26.88
CA GLN A 169 -21.68 -14.09 27.79
C GLN A 169 -21.10 -15.07 28.82
N SER A 170 -21.14 -14.67 30.09
CA SER A 170 -21.14 -15.53 31.28
C SER A 170 -21.98 -14.86 32.36
#